data_AF-A0A7V6LDY4-F1
#
_entry.id   AF-A0A7V6LDY4-F1
#
_cell.length_a   1.000
_cell.length_b   1.000
_cell.length_c   1.000
_cell.angle_alpha   90.00
_cell.angle_beta   90.00
_cell.angle_gamma   90.00
#
_symmetry.space_group_name_H-M   'P 1'
#
loop_
_entity.id
_entity.type
_entity.pdbx_description
1 polymer ?
#
loop_
_entity_poly.entity_id
_entity_poly.type
_entity_poly.pdbx_seq_one_letter_code
_entity_poly.pdbx_strand_id
1 'polypeptide(L)' 'TYLLWIDVRELEPAQTSRFIAQDGAMFGPGGEGHLRLNLALPNRALKEQLQRFAEDYNRI' A
#
# COMPACT_ATOMS: atom_id res chain seq x y z
N THR A 1 5.32 9.08 13.15
CA THR A 1 5.69 8.37 11.90
C THR A 1 4.66 8.71 10.84
N TYR A 2 5.04 8.95 9.59
CA TYR A 2 4.08 9.22 8.51
C TYR A 2 3.70 7.90 7.83
N LEU A 3 2.75 7.18 8.41
CA LEU A 3 2.35 5.85 7.94
C LEU A 3 0.92 5.89 7.43
N LEU A 4 0.69 5.24 6.29
CA LEU A 4 -0.63 4.99 5.73
C LEU A 4 -0.91 3.49 5.77
N TRP A 5 -2.11 3.15 6.21
CA TRP A 5 -2.65 1.79 6.15
C TRP A 5 -3.65 1.73 5.02
N ILE A 6 -3.47 0.79 4.11
CA ILE A 6 -4.31 0.61 2.93
C ILE A 6 -4.92 -0.78 3.00
N ASP A 7 -6.24 -0.86 2.93
CA ASP A 7 -6.96 -2.11 2.76
C ASP A 7 -6.80 -2.60 1.32
N VAL A 8 -6.31 -3.83 1.16
CA VAL A 8 -6.03 -4.44 -0.14
C VAL A 8 -6.76 -5.77 -0.32
N ARG A 9 -7.81 -6.03 0.47
CA ARG A 9 -8.55 -7.30 0.42
C ARG A 9 -9.22 -7.59 -0.92
N GLU A 10 -9.60 -6.54 -1.65
CA GLU A 10 -10.21 -6.62 -2.99
C GLU A 10 -9.17 -6.52 -4.14
N LEU A 11 -7.87 -6.49 -3.82
CA LEU A 11 -6.81 -6.42 -4.82
C LEU A 11 -6.14 -7.78 -5.04
N GLU A 12 -5.82 -8.07 -6.30
CA GLU A 12 -5.07 -9.26 -6.67
C GLU A 12 -3.59 -9.14 -6.26
N PRO A 13 -2.89 -10.27 -5.96
CA PRO A 13 -1.46 -10.26 -5.61
C PRO A 13 -0.57 -9.54 -6.63
N ALA A 14 -0.93 -9.59 -7.91
CA ALA A 14 -0.21 -8.89 -8.97
C ALA A 14 -0.33 -7.35 -8.86
N GLN A 15 -1.43 -6.83 -8.34
CA GLN A 15 -1.63 -5.40 -8.09
C GLN A 15 -0.83 -4.97 -6.85
N THR A 16 -0.88 -5.76 -5.77
CA THR A 16 -0.20 -5.44 -4.51
C THR A 16 1.32 -5.50 -4.59
N SER A 17 1.88 -6.39 -5.42
CA SER A 17 3.34 -6.53 -5.63
C SER A 17 4.03 -5.29 -6.23
N ARG A 18 3.26 -4.32 -6.75
CA ARG A 18 3.78 -3.09 -7.37
C ARG A 18 4.11 -1.98 -6.37
N PHE A 19 3.75 -2.18 -5.10
CA PHE A 19 3.87 -1.19 -4.04
C PHE A 19 5.11 -1.41 -3.17
N ILE A 20 5.73 -0.31 -2.74
CA ILE A 20 6.79 -0.33 -1.74
C ILE A 20 6.11 -0.23 -0.36
N ALA A 21 5.69 -1.38 0.15
CA ALA A 21 4.93 -1.48 1.39
C ALA A 21 5.38 -2.67 2.23
N GLN A 22 4.95 -2.66 3.50
CA GLN A 22 5.12 -3.77 4.43
C GLN A 22 3.77 -4.46 4.63
N ASP A 23 3.78 -5.79 4.73
CA ASP A 23 2.57 -6.56 5.08
C ASP A 23 2.09 -6.12 6.47
N GLY A 24 0.82 -5.73 6.58
CA GLY A 24 0.22 -5.27 7.82
C GLY A 24 0.23 -6.35 8.91
N ALA A 25 0.15 -7.63 8.54
CA ALA A 25 0.12 -8.76 9.47
C ALA A 25 1.38 -8.84 10.35
N MET A 26 2.52 -8.30 9.89
CA MET A 26 3.75 -8.28 10.67
C MET A 26 3.68 -7.36 11.91
N PHE A 27 2.65 -6.53 12.02
CA PHE A 27 2.45 -5.58 13.14
C PHE A 27 1.41 -6.05 14.16
N GLY A 28 0.90 -7.27 14.01
CA GLY A 28 -0.01 -7.90 14.95
C GLY A 28 -1.46 -8.01 14.46
N PRO A 29 -2.35 -8.50 15.33
CA PRO A 29 -3.73 -8.78 14.98
C PRO A 29 -4.48 -7.53 14.49
N GLY A 30 -5.22 -7.69 13.40
CA GLY A 30 -5.94 -6.60 12.72
C GLY A 30 -5.16 -5.94 11.58
N GLY A 31 -3.90 -6.35 11.36
CA GLY A 31 -3.10 -5.93 10.22
C GLY A 31 -3.31 -6.78 8.96
N GLU A 32 -3.98 -7.92 9.08
CA GLU A 32 -4.26 -8.83 7.98
C GLU A 32 -5.10 -8.13 6.90
N GLY A 33 -4.77 -8.38 5.63
CA GLY A 33 -5.42 -7.74 4.48
C GLY A 33 -5.05 -6.26 4.28
N HIS A 34 -4.13 -5.71 5.07
CA HIS A 34 -3.64 -4.35 4.92
C HIS A 34 -2.18 -4.31 4.49
N LEU A 35 -1.82 -3.25 3.76
CA LEU A 35 -0.45 -2.85 3.52
C LEU A 35 -0.13 -1.56 4.28
N ARG A 36 1.08 -1.48 4.82
CA ARG A 36 1.59 -0.30 5.51
C ARG A 36 2.63 0.41 4.68
N LEU A 37 2.35 1.64 4.29
CA LEU A 37 3.27 2.50 3.55
C LEU A 37 3.92 3.53 4.46
N ASN A 38 5.20 3.79 4.17
CA ASN A 38 5.89 4.94 4.72
C ASN A 38 5.78 6.12 3.75
N LEU A 39 5.18 7.22 4.19
CA LEU A 39 5.05 8.44 3.40
C LEU A 39 6.30 9.34 3.51
N ALA A 40 7.24 9.03 4.41
CA ALA A 40 8.52 9.73 4.54
C ALA A 40 9.52 9.28 3.46
N LEU A 41 9.07 9.26 2.20
CA LEU A 41 9.87 8.98 1.01
C LEU A 41 10.13 10.29 0.25
N PRO A 42 11.16 10.35 -0.63
CA PRO A 42 11.30 11.47 -1.55
C PRO A 42 10.01 11.74 -2.34
N ASN A 43 9.65 13.00 -2.55
CA ASN A 43 8.40 13.42 -3.20
C ASN A 43 8.10 12.67 -4.51
N ARG A 44 9.13 12.43 -5.32
CA ARG A 44 9.00 11.68 -6.57
C ARG A 44 8.52 10.24 -6.33
N ALA A 45 9.19 9.51 -5.45
CA ALA A 45 8.85 8.13 -5.12
C ALA A 45 7.46 8.04 -4.50
N LEU A 46 7.12 8.97 -3.59
CA LEU A 46 5.80 9.04 -2.99
C LEU A 46 4.70 9.24 -4.06
N LYS A 47 4.90 10.18 -4.99
CA LYS A 47 3.94 10.46 -6.05
C LYS A 47 3.75 9.26 -6.98
N GLU A 48 4.83 8.60 -7.39
CA GLU A 48 4.78 7.40 -8.23
C GLU A 48 4.03 6.25 -7.53
N GLN A 49 4.26 6.05 -6.22
CA GLN A 49 3.54 5.05 -5.44
C GLN A 49 2.05 5.34 -5.37
N LEU A 50 1.66 6.56 -4.98
CA LEU A 50 0.25 6.96 -4.88
C LEU A 50 -0.50 6.87 -6.21
N GLN A 51 0.18 7.18 -7.32
CA GLN A 51 -0.42 7.06 -8.65
C GLN A 51 -0.73 5.60 -9.01
N ARG A 52 0.19 4.66 -8.72
CA ARG A 52 -0.07 3.22 -8.94
C ARG A 52 -1.25 2.74 -8.12
N PHE A 53 -1.37 3.18 -6.86
CA PHE A 53 -2.54 2.86 -6.03
C PHE A 53 -3.84 3.34 -6.64
N ALA A 54 -3.88 4.61 -7.07
CA ALA A 54 -5.08 5.17 -7.69
C ALA A 54 -5.48 4.41 -8.97
N GLU A 55 -4.50 4.03 -9.80
CA GLU A 55 -4.75 3.27 -11.02
C GLU A 55 -5.29 1.87 -10.74
N ASP A 56 -4.75 1.16 -9.74
CA ASP A 56 -5.21 -0.18 -9.41
C ASP A 56 -6.55 -0.17 -8.67
N TYR A 57 -6.83 0.85 -7.87
CA TYR A 57 -8.14 1.02 -7.20
C TYR A 57 -9.27 1.37 -8.18
N ASN A 58 -8.99 2.17 -9.22
CA ASN A 58 -9.99 2.49 -10.25
C ASN A 58 -10.28 1.34 -11.23
N ARG A 59 -9.57 0.20 -11.11
CA ARG A 59 -9.78 -1.00 -11.92
C ARG A 59 -10.65 -2.06 -11.23
N ILE A 60 -10.97 -1.85 -9.95
CA ILE A 60 -11.88 -2.68 -9.14
C ILE A 60 -13.30 -2.15 -9.33
#